data_AF-A0A9E2RJ70-F1
#
_entry.id   AF-A0A9E2RJ70-F1
#
_cell.length_a   1.000
_cell.length_b   1.000
_cell.length_c   1.000
_cell.angle_alpha   90.00
_cell.angle_beta   90.00
_cell.angle_gamma   90.00
#
_symmetry.space_group_name_H-M   'P 1'
#
loop_
_entity.id
_entity.type
_entity.pdbx_description
1 polymer ?
#
loop_
_entity_poly.entity_id
_entity_poly.type
_entity_poly.pdbx_seq_one_letter_code
_entity_poly.pdbx_strand_id
1 'polypeptide(L)'
;MSTSASTVPLMPDAVSLPDTLQQGELFLTMKQFQQFLALSQLRFSRRTVYRWLNLPKQYLPSTVQALLQPAPMLWFIQIAPVSITGRRPTNIVIPLRYFTEELRARATSLALQPIGPHPQLTTLATLKAVSGQLLTMAQQLQHQIHELEDTMRTTHI
;
A
#
# COMPACT_ATOMS: atom_id res chain seq x y z
N MET A 1 -49.09 15.43 -12.95
CA MET A 1 -47.82 16.11 -13.25
C MET A 1 -47.03 16.27 -11.97
N SER A 2 -45.70 16.32 -12.10
CA SER A 2 -44.68 16.63 -11.09
C SER A 2 -44.08 15.46 -10.31
N THR A 3 -43.01 14.96 -10.91
CA THR A 3 -41.92 14.15 -10.37
C THR A 3 -41.14 14.92 -9.31
N SER A 4 -40.90 14.32 -8.14
CA SER A 4 -39.82 14.72 -7.25
C SER A 4 -38.72 13.67 -7.33
N ALA A 5 -37.78 13.89 -8.26
CA ALA A 5 -36.54 13.15 -8.30
C ALA A 5 -35.68 13.62 -7.11
N SER A 6 -35.53 12.74 -6.12
CA SER A 6 -34.61 12.95 -5.01
C SER A 6 -33.19 12.71 -5.53
N THR A 7 -32.49 13.78 -5.89
CA THR A 7 -31.08 13.74 -6.26
C THR A 7 -30.25 13.48 -5.01
N VAL A 8 -29.92 12.22 -4.77
CA VAL A 8 -28.87 11.84 -3.81
C VAL A 8 -27.54 12.35 -4.39
N PRO A 9 -26.76 13.16 -3.66
CA PRO A 9 -25.44 13.55 -4.13
C PRO A 9 -24.56 12.30 -4.14
N LEU A 10 -24.15 11.89 -5.34
CA LEU A 10 -23.10 10.89 -5.55
C LEU A 10 -21.86 11.40 -4.79
N MET A 11 -21.48 10.71 -3.71
CA MET A 11 -20.16 10.93 -3.12
C MET A 11 -19.12 10.69 -4.22
N PRO A 12 -18.07 11.52 -4.33
CA PRO A 12 -17.04 11.29 -5.33
C PRO A 12 -16.42 9.92 -5.02
N ASP A 13 -16.52 9.01 -5.98
CA ASP A 13 -15.80 7.75 -5.97
C ASP A 13 -14.35 8.05 -5.58
N ALA A 14 -13.94 7.56 -4.41
CA ALA A 14 -12.55 7.66 -3.99
C ALA A 14 -11.74 7.03 -5.10
N VAL A 15 -10.96 7.85 -5.82
CA VAL A 15 -10.15 7.41 -6.96
C VAL A 15 -9.23 6.30 -6.45
N SER A 16 -9.60 5.05 -6.73
CA SER A 16 -8.84 3.88 -6.33
C SER A 16 -7.49 3.95 -7.01
N LEU A 17 -6.44 4.20 -6.22
CA LEU A 17 -5.08 4.21 -6.75
C LEU A 17 -4.75 2.81 -7.26
N PRO A 18 -4.04 2.71 -8.39
CA PRO A 18 -3.67 1.40 -8.93
C PRO A 18 -2.75 0.65 -7.95
N ASP A 19 -2.93 -0.66 -7.84
CA ASP A 19 -2.07 -1.54 -7.03
C ASP A 19 -0.81 -2.01 -7.79
N THR A 20 -0.56 -1.46 -8.97
CA THR A 20 0.52 -1.84 -9.89
C THR A 20 1.38 -0.64 -10.26
N LEU A 21 2.61 -0.90 -10.72
CA LEU A 21 3.50 0.16 -11.22
C LEU A 21 3.18 0.48 -12.67
N GLN A 22 3.08 1.77 -12.98
CA GLN A 22 2.86 2.24 -14.34
C GLN A 22 4.21 2.52 -15.02
N GLN A 23 4.26 2.41 -16.35
CA GLN A 23 5.47 2.77 -17.11
C GLN A 23 5.82 4.24 -16.88
N GLY A 24 7.12 4.53 -16.68
CA GLY A 24 7.58 5.90 -16.43
C GLY A 24 7.29 6.42 -15.02
N GLU A 25 6.63 5.63 -14.17
CA GLU A 25 6.34 6.03 -12.80
C GLU A 25 7.60 6.12 -11.95
N LEU A 26 7.68 7.17 -11.13
CA LEU A 26 8.72 7.36 -10.14
C LEU A 26 8.36 6.64 -8.84
N PHE A 27 9.38 6.05 -8.22
CA PHE A 27 9.24 5.36 -6.94
C PHE A 27 10.49 5.58 -6.09
N LEU A 28 10.34 5.33 -4.79
CA LEU A 28 11.47 5.20 -3.86
C LEU A 28 11.72 3.72 -3.60
N THR A 29 12.97 3.27 -3.74
CA THR A 29 13.42 2.02 -3.13
C THR A 29 13.40 2.14 -1.60
N MET A 30 13.45 1.01 -0.89
CA MET A 30 13.54 1.02 0.58
C MET A 30 14.66 1.90 1.14
N LYS A 31 15.83 1.94 0.46
CA LYS A 31 16.95 2.80 0.88
C LYS A 31 16.60 4.28 0.72
N GLN A 32 16.00 4.65 -0.41
CA GLN A 32 15.58 6.03 -0.68
C GLN A 32 14.42 6.46 0.23
N PHE A 33 13.50 5.55 0.53
CA PHE A 33 12.42 5.84 1.50
C PHE A 33 12.98 6.08 2.90
N GLN A 34 13.97 5.30 3.34
CA GLN A 34 14.64 5.56 4.62
C GLN A 34 15.33 6.93 4.64
N GLN A 35 15.96 7.33 3.54
CA GLN A 35 16.54 8.67 3.40
C GLN A 35 15.47 9.76 3.44
N PHE A 36 14.34 9.54 2.77
CA PHE A 36 13.19 10.45 2.78
C PHE A 36 12.61 10.64 4.18
N LEU A 37 12.47 9.56 4.96
CA LEU A 37 12.05 9.63 6.36
C LEU A 37 13.03 10.47 7.18
N ALA A 38 14.34 10.27 7.01
CA ALA A 38 15.36 11.05 7.72
C ALA A 38 15.30 12.56 7.38
N LEU A 39 15.05 12.92 6.11
CA LEU A 39 14.85 14.31 5.66
C LEU A 39 13.54 14.91 6.17
N SER A 40 12.57 14.07 6.50
CA SER A 40 11.32 14.45 7.15
C SER A 40 11.44 14.48 8.68
N GLN A 41 12.68 14.43 9.21
CA GLN A 41 12.99 14.38 10.64
C GLN A 41 12.44 13.14 11.36
N LEU A 42 12.05 12.10 10.62
CA LEU A 42 11.56 10.84 11.16
C LEU A 42 12.69 9.79 11.10
N ARG A 43 13.38 9.59 12.21
CA ARG A 43 14.52 8.66 12.27
C ARG A 43 14.09 7.30 12.81
N PHE A 44 14.10 6.30 11.94
CA PHE A 44 13.83 4.91 12.28
C PHE A 44 14.98 3.99 11.90
N SER A 45 15.19 2.94 12.69
CA SER A 45 16.18 1.91 12.36
C SER A 45 15.78 1.18 11.09
N ARG A 46 16.75 0.71 10.29
CA ARG A 46 16.49 -0.08 9.09
C ARG A 46 15.59 -1.28 9.40
N ARG A 47 15.86 -2.00 10.50
CA ARG A 47 15.04 -3.14 10.94
C ARG A 47 13.58 -2.75 11.15
N THR A 48 13.32 -1.60 11.76
CA THR A 48 11.96 -1.09 11.98
C THR A 48 11.25 -0.83 10.65
N VAL A 49 11.89 -0.11 9.74
CA VAL A 49 11.28 0.24 8.44
C VAL A 49 10.98 -1.02 7.62
N TYR A 50 11.84 -2.05 7.67
CA TYR A 50 11.57 -3.32 6.99
C TYR A 50 10.44 -4.13 7.65
N ARG A 51 10.23 -4.05 8.98
CA ARG A 51 9.10 -4.74 9.63
C ARG A 51 7.75 -4.21 9.16
N TRP A 52 7.67 -2.93 8.82
CA TRP A 52 6.45 -2.30 8.33
C TRP A 52 5.94 -2.84 6.99
N LEU A 53 6.81 -3.52 6.23
CA LEU A 53 6.41 -4.19 4.99
C LEU A 53 5.42 -5.33 5.21
N ASN A 54 5.36 -5.87 6.43
CA ASN A 54 4.40 -6.91 6.78
C ASN A 54 3.15 -6.33 7.47
N LEU A 55 3.04 -5.00 7.55
CA LEU A 55 1.94 -4.31 8.22
C LEU A 55 1.07 -3.55 7.21
N PRO A 56 -0.26 -3.68 7.32
CA PRO A 56 -1.18 -2.76 6.67
C PRO A 56 -0.90 -1.29 7.08
N LYS A 57 -1.16 -0.34 6.17
CA LYS A 57 -0.91 1.10 6.38
C LYS A 57 -1.48 1.63 7.71
N GLN A 58 -2.67 1.17 8.12
CA GLN A 58 -3.35 1.61 9.34
C GLN A 58 -2.59 1.29 10.65
N TYR A 59 -1.64 0.35 10.61
CA TYR A 59 -0.82 -0.04 11.76
C TYR A 59 0.58 0.60 11.76
N LEU A 60 0.87 1.48 10.81
CA LEU A 60 2.11 2.26 10.81
C LEU A 60 2.06 3.36 11.87
N PRO A 61 3.20 3.96 12.28
CA PRO A 61 3.16 5.17 13.08
C PRO A 61 2.34 6.27 12.39
N SER A 62 1.55 7.03 13.15
CA SER A 62 0.66 8.07 12.61
C SER A 62 1.39 9.09 11.73
N THR A 63 2.63 9.43 12.08
CA THR A 63 3.51 10.29 11.28
C THR A 63 3.78 9.70 9.89
N VAL A 64 3.98 8.39 9.79
CA VAL A 64 4.20 7.69 8.51
C VAL A 64 2.89 7.53 7.74
N GLN A 65 1.78 7.30 8.45
CA GLN A 65 0.44 7.27 7.83
C GLN A 65 0.11 8.61 7.14
N ALA A 66 0.43 9.73 7.79
CA ALA A 66 0.24 11.06 7.23
C ALA A 66 1.09 11.28 5.95
N LEU A 67 2.33 10.79 5.92
CA LEU A 67 3.16 10.84 4.72
C LEU A 67 2.55 10.04 3.56
N LEU A 68 1.90 8.93 3.89
CA LEU A 68 1.31 7.96 2.95
C LEU A 68 -0.21 8.11 2.86
N GLN A 69 -0.74 9.31 3.10
CA GLN A 69 -2.18 9.55 3.16
C GLN A 69 -2.95 8.96 1.96
N PRO A 70 -2.54 9.21 0.69
CA PRO A 70 -3.27 8.66 -0.44
C PRO A 70 -2.97 7.17 -0.70
N ALA A 71 -1.96 6.58 -0.07
CA ALA A 71 -1.59 5.19 -0.32
C ALA A 71 -2.72 4.21 0.05
N PRO A 72 -2.88 3.09 -0.68
CA PRO A 72 -3.81 2.03 -0.27
C PRO A 72 -3.30 1.30 0.98
N MET A 73 -4.06 0.32 1.46
CA MET A 73 -3.69 -0.50 2.62
C MET A 73 -2.31 -1.14 2.45
N LEU A 74 -2.01 -1.58 1.22
CA LEU A 74 -0.71 -2.05 0.76
C LEU A 74 0.07 -0.92 0.10
N TRP A 75 0.94 -0.31 0.88
CA TRP A 75 1.61 0.95 0.52
C TRP A 75 2.97 0.76 -0.16
N PHE A 76 3.32 -0.48 -0.55
CA PHE A 76 4.56 -0.80 -1.28
C PHE A 76 4.29 -1.81 -2.39
N ILE A 77 5.21 -1.89 -3.35
CA ILE A 77 5.15 -2.79 -4.50
C ILE A 77 6.45 -3.60 -4.57
N GLN A 78 6.32 -4.89 -4.88
CA GLN A 78 7.44 -5.81 -5.04
C GLN A 78 7.80 -5.99 -6.52
N ILE A 79 8.96 -5.47 -6.92
CA ILE A 79 9.51 -5.59 -8.27
C ILE A 79 10.47 -6.77 -8.32
N ALA A 80 10.21 -7.72 -9.22
CA ALA A 80 11.19 -8.73 -9.56
C ALA A 80 12.35 -8.05 -10.33
N PRO A 81 13.62 -8.26 -9.94
CA PRO A 81 14.72 -7.79 -10.76
C PRO A 81 14.66 -8.52 -12.09
N VAL A 82 14.89 -7.79 -13.18
CA VAL A 82 15.10 -8.36 -14.51
C VAL A 82 16.47 -9.05 -14.49
N SER A 83 16.54 -10.23 -13.87
CA SER A 83 17.74 -11.08 -13.90
C SER A 83 17.40 -12.42 -14.52
N ILE A 84 18.22 -12.75 -15.52
CA ILE A 84 18.24 -14.00 -16.30
C ILE A 84 18.94 -15.12 -15.47
N THR A 85 19.71 -14.76 -14.44
CA THR A 85 20.57 -15.68 -13.68
C THR A 85 20.00 -16.05 -12.31
N GLY A 86 18.95 -16.87 -12.29
CA GLY A 86 18.62 -17.86 -11.23
C GLY A 86 18.43 -17.46 -9.76
N ARG A 87 18.85 -16.29 -9.29
CA ARG A 87 18.69 -15.78 -7.91
C ARG A 87 18.19 -14.35 -7.99
N ARG A 88 16.89 -14.15 -7.76
CA ARG A 88 16.24 -12.84 -7.89
C ARG A 88 16.01 -12.21 -6.51
N PRO A 89 16.77 -11.18 -6.10
CA PRO A 89 16.38 -10.36 -4.95
C PRO A 89 15.20 -9.45 -5.33
N THR A 90 14.00 -9.69 -4.79
CA THR A 90 12.84 -8.82 -4.99
C THR A 90 13.14 -7.41 -4.48
N ASN A 91 13.02 -6.41 -5.35
CA ASN A 91 13.16 -5.01 -4.97
C ASN A 91 11.82 -4.51 -4.42
N ILE A 92 11.86 -3.84 -3.28
CA ILE A 92 10.66 -3.27 -2.66
C ILE A 92 10.67 -1.77 -2.88
N VAL A 93 9.58 -1.26 -3.42
CA VAL A 93 9.45 0.14 -3.82
C VAL A 93 8.17 0.76 -3.31
N ILE A 94 8.17 2.08 -3.19
CA ILE A 94 7.04 2.89 -2.77
C ILE A 94 6.80 3.95 -3.86
N PRO A 95 5.71 3.82 -4.63
CA PRO A 95 5.34 4.79 -5.67
C PRO A 95 5.22 6.21 -5.13
N LEU A 96 5.68 7.20 -5.91
CA LEU A 96 5.58 8.61 -5.50
C LEU A 96 4.11 9.11 -5.44
N ARG A 97 3.19 8.46 -6.14
CA ARG A 97 1.74 8.74 -6.04
C ARG A 97 1.18 8.47 -4.65
N TYR A 98 1.85 7.67 -3.83
CA TYR A 98 1.42 7.36 -2.47
C TYR A 98 1.75 8.47 -1.46
N PHE A 99 2.39 9.54 -1.90
CA PHE A 99 2.65 10.74 -1.10
C PHE A 99 1.72 11.89 -1.52
N THR A 100 1.44 12.79 -0.58
CA THR A 100 0.78 14.08 -0.86
C THR A 100 1.61 14.91 -1.85
N GLU A 101 1.00 15.87 -2.54
CA GLU A 101 1.70 16.66 -3.57
C GLU A 101 2.94 17.38 -3.02
N GLU A 102 2.82 17.98 -1.84
CA GLU A 102 3.90 18.68 -1.14
C GLU A 102 5.10 17.76 -0.89
N LEU A 103 4.82 16.53 -0.44
CA LEU A 103 5.84 15.53 -0.15
C LEU A 103 6.41 14.89 -1.41
N ARG A 104 5.59 14.78 -2.46
CA ARG A 104 5.98 14.23 -3.75
C ARG A 104 7.11 15.04 -4.37
N ALA A 105 7.00 16.37 -4.37
CA ALA A 105 8.06 17.26 -4.88
C ALA A 105 9.40 17.01 -4.16
N ARG A 106 9.37 16.83 -2.84
CA ARG A 106 10.56 16.51 -2.04
C ARG A 106 11.09 15.11 -2.36
N ALA A 107 10.21 14.11 -2.45
CA ALA A 107 10.56 12.72 -2.77
C ALA A 107 11.14 12.56 -4.19
N THR A 108 10.70 13.37 -5.16
CA THR A 108 11.20 13.36 -6.55
C THR A 108 12.72 13.56 -6.60
N SER A 109 13.27 14.42 -5.75
CA SER A 109 14.73 14.64 -5.67
C SER A 109 15.54 13.38 -5.32
N LEU A 110 14.91 12.39 -4.68
CA LEU A 110 15.51 11.12 -4.28
C LEU A 110 15.18 9.98 -5.24
N ALA A 111 14.15 10.15 -6.07
CA ALA A 111 13.67 9.15 -7.02
C ALA A 111 14.55 9.15 -8.28
N LEU A 112 15.65 8.40 -8.22
CA LEU A 112 16.66 8.36 -9.28
C LEU A 112 16.26 7.50 -10.50
N GLN A 113 15.21 6.68 -10.40
CA GLN A 113 14.87 5.70 -11.43
C GLN A 113 13.35 5.66 -11.71
N PRO A 114 12.92 5.88 -12.96
CA PRO A 114 11.56 5.58 -13.40
C PRO A 114 11.40 4.09 -13.74
N ILE A 115 10.15 3.61 -13.75
CA ILE A 115 9.84 2.24 -14.17
C ILE A 115 10.06 2.04 -15.66
N GLY A 116 10.89 1.04 -15.98
CA GLY A 116 11.17 0.62 -17.36
C GLY A 116 10.00 -0.06 -18.07
N PRO A 117 10.17 -0.46 -19.35
CA PRO A 117 9.08 -0.85 -20.26
C PRO A 117 8.38 -2.19 -19.94
N HIS A 118 8.85 -2.98 -18.97
CA HIS A 118 8.28 -4.30 -18.64
C HIS A 118 7.85 -4.44 -17.16
N PRO A 119 6.82 -3.71 -16.71
CA PRO A 119 6.30 -3.81 -15.34
C PRO A 119 5.48 -5.08 -15.06
N GLN A 120 5.25 -5.94 -16.05
CA GLN A 120 4.26 -7.02 -15.95
C GLN A 120 4.71 -8.20 -15.06
N LEU A 121 6.01 -8.51 -15.00
CA LEU A 121 6.53 -9.53 -14.07
C LEU A 121 6.47 -9.07 -12.59
N THR A 122 6.48 -7.75 -12.36
CA THR A 122 6.29 -7.05 -11.09
C THR A 122 4.85 -7.16 -10.55
N THR A 123 3.90 -7.25 -11.48
CA THR A 123 2.46 -7.25 -11.18
C THR A 123 2.03 -8.56 -10.53
N LEU A 124 2.56 -9.70 -10.99
CA LEU A 124 2.21 -11.01 -10.43
C LEU A 124 2.66 -11.23 -8.98
N ALA A 125 3.85 -10.75 -8.59
CA ALA A 125 4.34 -10.90 -7.22
C ALA A 125 3.53 -10.03 -6.25
N THR A 126 3.22 -8.80 -6.67
CA THR A 126 2.38 -7.87 -5.90
C THR A 126 0.95 -8.41 -5.78
N LEU A 127 0.35 -8.92 -6.85
CA LEU A 127 -0.96 -9.57 -6.81
C LEU A 127 -0.99 -10.81 -5.92
N LYS A 128 0.08 -11.62 -5.88
CA LYS A 128 0.19 -12.75 -4.94
C LYS A 128 0.23 -12.27 -3.49
N ALA A 129 0.98 -11.22 -3.19
CA ALA A 129 1.04 -10.65 -1.84
C ALA A 129 -0.33 -10.06 -1.42
N VAL A 130 -0.99 -9.32 -2.32
CA VAL A 130 -2.36 -8.79 -2.12
C VAL A 130 -3.33 -9.94 -1.83
N SER A 131 -3.31 -11.00 -2.64
CA SER A 131 -4.19 -12.16 -2.45
C SER A 131 -3.96 -12.86 -1.12
N GLY A 132 -2.70 -13.04 -0.69
CA GLY A 132 -2.38 -13.64 0.61
C GLY A 132 -2.84 -12.79 1.80
N GLN A 133 -2.77 -11.47 1.69
CA GLN A 133 -3.27 -10.57 2.73
C GLN A 133 -4.79 -10.53 2.79
N LEU A 134 -5.46 -10.47 1.63
CA LEU A 134 -6.92 -10.57 1.56
C LEU A 134 -7.42 -11.87 2.17
N LEU A 135 -6.72 -12.98 1.92
CA LEU A 135 -7.03 -14.26 2.55
C LEU A 135 -6.88 -14.22 4.07
N THR A 136 -5.79 -13.62 4.57
CA THR A 136 -5.56 -13.47 6.02
C THR A 136 -6.65 -12.61 6.68
N MET A 137 -7.04 -11.52 6.03
CA MET A 137 -8.12 -10.64 6.49
C MET A 137 -9.48 -11.35 6.48
N ALA A 138 -9.76 -12.13 5.43
CA ALA A 138 -10.97 -12.94 5.36
C ALA A 138 -11.02 -14.00 6.47
N GLN A 139 -9.89 -14.65 6.78
CA GLN A 139 -9.78 -15.59 7.89
C GLN A 139 -10.01 -14.91 9.24
N GLN A 140 -9.45 -13.71 9.44
CA GLN A 140 -9.69 -12.92 10.67
C GLN A 140 -11.17 -12.54 10.81
N LEU A 141 -11.80 -12.07 9.73
CA LEU A 141 -13.23 -11.76 9.72
C LEU A 141 -14.08 -13.00 10.01
N GLN A 142 -13.75 -14.14 9.41
CA GLN A 142 -14.45 -15.39 9.65
C GLN A 142 -14.33 -15.85 11.11
N HIS A 143 -13.14 -15.67 11.71
CA HIS A 143 -12.94 -15.94 13.13
C HIS A 143 -13.78 -15.02 14.02
N GLN A 144 -13.81 -13.71 13.74
CA GLN A 144 -14.64 -12.76 14.46
C GLN A 144 -16.13 -13.06 14.35
N ILE A 145 -16.60 -13.48 13.17
CA ILE A 145 -17.99 -13.92 12.98
C ILE A 145 -18.28 -15.13 13.88
N HIS A 146 -17.38 -16.11 13.92
CA HIS A 146 -17.55 -17.30 14.75
C HIS A 146 -17.61 -16.96 16.25
N GLU A 147 -16.71 -16.08 16.74
CA GLU A 147 -16.76 -15.63 18.13
C GLU A 147 -18.05 -14.87 18.46
N LEU A 148 -18.55 -14.05 17.53
CA LEU A 148 -19.84 -13.36 17.67
C LEU A 148 -21.01 -14.34 17.72
N GLU A 149 -21.02 -15.36 16.86
CA GLU A 149 -22.05 -16.41 16.88
C GLU A 149 -22.05 -17.19 18.20
N ASP A 150 -20.87 -17.54 18.72
CA ASP A 150 -20.74 -18.22 20.01
C ASP A 150 -21.17 -17.34 21.18
N THR A 151 -20.84 -16.04 21.12
CA THR A 151 -21.29 -15.04 22.12
C THR A 151 -22.81 -14.89 22.08
N MET A 152 -23.42 -14.85 20.90
CA MET A 152 -24.87 -14.79 20.73
C MET A 152 -25.57 -16.07 21.24
N ARG A 153 -24.99 -17.25 20.99
CA ARG A 153 -25.54 -18.52 21.51
C ARG A 153 -25.48 -18.61 23.02
N THR A 154 -24.41 -18.13 23.63
CA THR A 154 -24.22 -18.16 25.09
C THR A 154 -25.03 -17.11 25.84
N THR A 155 -25.43 -16.02 25.18
CA THR A 155 -26.29 -14.96 25.77
C THR A 155 -27.79 -15.20 25.57
N HIS A 156 -28.18 -16.17 24.73
CA HIS A 156 -29.58 -16.57 24.50
C HIS A 156 -30.03 -17.83 25.27
N ILE A 157 -29.30 -18.22 26.32
CA ILE A 157 -29.69 -19.23 27.33
C ILE A 157 -29.97 -18.49 28.64
#